data_AF-A0A6P0Z351-F1
#
_entry.id   AF-A0A6P0Z351-F1
#
_cell.length_a   1.000
_cell.length_b   1.000
_cell.length_c   1.000
_cell.angle_alpha   90.00
_cell.angle_beta   90.00
_cell.angle_gamma   90.00
#
_symmetry.space_group_name_H-M   'P 1'
#
loop_
_entity.id
_entity.type
_entity.pdbx_description
1 polymer ?
#
loop_
_entity_poly.entity_id
_entity_poly.type
_entity_poly.pdbx_seq_one_letter_code
_entity_poly.pdbx_strand_id
1 'polypeptide(L)'
;MEPYRLRFEKLQRYEAVFKKIWQKRNSLLERELRKLRRFQKALGLRDEDILAVEEKIARSSKLAPSPIAEAMSQTAEAATSLRGEGEEADETFEFETVTVDARGEVVKRNSNQKAKCFKEDLGNAVSLEMVSIAGGKFQMGTQDQEIERLVQKFDWEGFKRESPQHGVTVKPFFMGKYPITQKQWRAVASLPKVSKELKSDPSHFKGDEHPVEQVSWNDAEEFCQRLSKKTGRGYRLPSEAEWEYACRAGTKTPFHYGETLTDKLANYRASVTYASESAGEYREKTTPVGSFPPNAFGLYDMHGNVWEWCGDDWHSNYNGAPTDGSAWIRGRGLWGWITDTSGNDSKMLRGGSWYYYPTLCRCASRNYNIGRIVINYIIGFRVVCVGARTT
;
A
#
# COMPACT_ATOMS: atom_id res chain seq x y z
N MET A 1 -19.99 -17.41 38.97
CA MET A 1 -19.46 -16.07 39.35
C MET A 1 -17.93 -16.04 39.54
N GLU A 2 -17.24 -17.17 39.70
CA GLU A 2 -15.76 -17.24 39.83
C GLU A 2 -14.92 -16.70 38.65
N PRO A 3 -15.29 -16.89 37.37
CA PRO A 3 -14.44 -16.47 36.24
C PRO A 3 -14.23 -14.95 36.15
N TYR A 4 -15.25 -14.18 36.56
CA TYR A 4 -15.23 -12.71 36.51
C TYR A 4 -14.39 -12.09 37.63
N ARG A 5 -14.49 -12.62 38.87
CA ARG A 5 -13.67 -12.13 40.00
C ARG A 5 -12.19 -12.39 39.78
N LEU A 6 -11.85 -13.58 39.28
CA LEU A 6 -10.46 -13.95 38.97
C LEU A 6 -9.86 -13.07 37.86
N ARG A 7 -10.66 -12.72 36.83
CA ARG A 7 -10.24 -11.80 35.76
C ARG A 7 -10.01 -10.38 36.27
N PHE A 8 -10.89 -9.88 37.15
CA PHE A 8 -10.75 -8.55 37.75
C PHE A 8 -9.48 -8.44 38.61
N GLU A 9 -9.17 -9.44 39.43
CA GLU A 9 -7.95 -9.47 40.24
C GLU A 9 -6.67 -9.47 39.39
N LYS A 10 -6.66 -10.23 38.29
CA LYS A 10 -5.54 -10.24 37.34
C LYS A 10 -5.33 -8.87 36.71
N LEU A 11 -6.42 -8.18 36.32
CA LEU A 11 -6.36 -6.82 35.80
C LEU A 11 -5.82 -5.82 36.82
N GLN A 12 -6.24 -5.92 38.09
CA GLN A 12 -5.73 -5.06 39.17
C GLN A 12 -4.22 -5.28 39.42
N ARG A 13 -3.76 -6.52 39.34
CA ARG A 13 -2.31 -6.84 39.43
C ARG A 13 -1.52 -6.23 38.28
N TYR A 14 -2.03 -6.34 37.05
CA TYR A 14 -1.43 -5.70 35.87
C TYR A 14 -1.39 -4.18 36.03
N GLU A 15 -2.52 -3.57 36.39
CA GLU A 15 -2.69 -2.13 36.63
C GLU A 15 -1.65 -1.60 37.63
N ALA A 16 -1.44 -2.29 38.75
CA ALA A 16 -0.50 -1.88 39.78
C ALA A 16 0.97 -1.89 39.30
N VAL A 17 1.36 -2.90 38.53
CA VAL A 17 2.72 -2.99 37.97
C VAL A 17 2.93 -1.95 36.88
N PHE A 18 1.95 -1.78 35.99
CA PHE A 18 1.99 -0.76 34.94
C PHE A 18 2.08 0.65 35.53
N LYS A 19 1.25 1.00 36.52
CA LYS A 19 1.33 2.30 37.22
C LYS A 19 2.70 2.57 37.83
N LYS A 20 3.32 1.56 38.47
CA LYS A 20 4.66 1.71 39.07
C LYS A 20 5.76 1.98 38.04
N ILE A 21 5.67 1.36 36.87
CA ILE A 21 6.62 1.58 35.78
C ILE A 21 6.36 2.95 35.15
N TRP A 22 5.09 3.30 34.94
CA TRP A 22 4.63 4.57 34.38
C TRP A 22 5.07 5.77 35.22
N GLN A 23 4.77 5.77 36.52
CA GLN A 23 5.11 6.86 37.45
C GLN A 23 6.61 7.09 37.61
N LYS A 24 7.46 6.09 37.32
CA LYS A 24 8.92 6.21 37.48
C LYS A 24 9.60 6.93 36.33
N ARG A 25 9.03 6.90 35.11
CA ARG A 25 9.76 7.32 33.90
C ARG A 25 8.93 8.08 32.87
N ASN A 26 7.61 8.20 33.04
CA ASN A 26 6.68 8.80 32.07
C ASN A 26 6.89 8.33 30.62
N SER A 27 7.54 7.18 30.43
CA SER A 27 7.90 6.55 29.16
C SER A 27 8.31 5.10 29.44
N LEU A 28 8.01 4.20 28.51
CA LEU A 28 8.34 2.78 28.66
C LEU A 28 9.51 2.42 27.75
N LEU A 29 10.67 2.18 28.34
CA LEU A 29 11.81 1.63 27.62
C LEU A 29 11.53 0.19 27.18
N GLU A 30 12.18 -0.25 26.11
CA GLU A 30 12.02 -1.58 25.52
C GLU A 30 12.15 -2.73 26.52
N ARG A 31 13.06 -2.59 27.50
CA ARG A 31 13.26 -3.57 28.57
C ARG A 31 12.07 -3.68 29.52
N GLU A 32 11.41 -2.57 29.82
CA GLU A 32 10.25 -2.56 30.74
C GLU A 32 9.00 -3.10 30.03
N LEU A 33 8.89 -2.90 28.72
CA LEU A 33 7.86 -3.53 27.89
C LEU A 33 8.00 -5.05 27.84
N ARG A 34 9.22 -5.56 27.70
CA ARG A 34 9.47 -7.01 27.76
C ARG A 34 9.04 -7.58 29.12
N LYS A 35 9.21 -6.84 30.22
CA LYS A 35 8.74 -7.27 31.55
C LYS A 35 7.22 -7.24 31.65
N LEU A 36 6.57 -6.18 31.19
CA LEU A 36 5.11 -6.06 31.18
C LEU A 36 4.47 -7.17 30.33
N ARG A 37 5.05 -7.52 29.18
CA ARG A 37 4.59 -8.64 28.34
C ARG A 37 4.70 -9.99 29.04
N ARG A 38 5.84 -10.28 29.69
CA ARG A 38 6.01 -11.51 30.47
C ARG A 38 4.98 -11.58 31.60
N PHE A 39 4.69 -10.44 32.23
CA PHE A 39 3.72 -10.35 33.31
C PHE A 39 2.27 -10.52 32.81
N GLN A 40 1.89 -9.88 31.71
CA GLN A 40 0.60 -10.06 31.04
C GLN A 40 0.36 -11.54 30.69
N LYS A 41 1.35 -12.19 30.05
CA LYS A 41 1.28 -13.60 29.68
C LYS A 41 1.14 -14.51 30.90
N ALA A 42 1.87 -14.24 31.97
CA ALA A 42 1.76 -14.98 33.24
C ALA A 42 0.37 -14.83 33.89
N LEU A 43 -0.31 -13.70 33.67
CA LEU A 43 -1.68 -13.47 34.16
C LEU A 43 -2.75 -14.07 33.23
N GLY A 44 -2.40 -14.41 31.99
CA GLY A 44 -3.35 -14.91 30.98
C GLY A 44 -4.35 -13.84 30.54
N LEU A 45 -3.92 -12.57 30.48
CA LEU A 45 -4.74 -11.45 30.04
C LEU A 45 -4.62 -11.24 28.53
N ARG A 46 -5.74 -10.95 27.86
CA ARG A 46 -5.77 -10.62 26.43
C ARG A 46 -5.34 -9.17 26.22
N ASP A 47 -4.91 -8.82 25.01
CA ASP A 47 -4.46 -7.47 24.71
C ASP A 47 -5.57 -6.42 24.92
N GLU A 48 -6.80 -6.75 24.53
CA GLU A 48 -7.99 -5.93 24.80
C GLU A 48 -8.16 -5.59 26.29
N ASP A 49 -7.81 -6.52 27.18
CA ASP A 49 -8.00 -6.37 28.61
C ASP A 49 -7.02 -5.36 29.19
N ILE A 50 -5.77 -5.38 28.72
CA ILE A 50 -4.73 -4.45 29.17
C ILE A 50 -4.84 -3.09 28.49
N LEU A 51 -5.29 -3.03 27.23
CA LEU A 51 -5.46 -1.77 26.50
C LEU A 51 -6.40 -0.80 27.25
N ALA A 52 -7.52 -1.31 27.76
CA ALA A 52 -8.46 -0.49 28.56
C ALA A 52 -7.81 0.05 29.85
N VAL A 53 -6.93 -0.72 30.48
CA VAL A 53 -6.19 -0.32 31.70
C VAL A 53 -5.11 0.72 31.37
N GLU A 54 -4.35 0.50 30.30
CA GLU A 54 -3.29 1.40 29.85
C GLU A 54 -3.86 2.73 29.37
N GLU A 55 -4.95 2.73 28.61
CA GLU A 55 -5.66 3.94 28.20
C GLU A 55 -6.19 4.73 29.39
N LYS A 56 -6.79 4.04 30.37
CA LYS A 56 -7.28 4.68 31.60
C LYS A 56 -6.16 5.37 32.37
N ILE A 57 -4.99 4.73 32.47
CA ILE A 57 -3.83 5.29 33.16
C ILE A 57 -3.24 6.46 32.36
N ALA A 58 -3.07 6.31 31.05
CA ALA A 58 -2.56 7.35 30.18
C ALA A 58 -3.45 8.61 30.19
N ARG A 59 -4.78 8.45 30.17
CA ARG A 59 -5.75 9.55 30.30
C ARG A 59 -5.72 10.21 31.69
N SER A 60 -5.36 9.46 32.73
CA SER A 60 -5.27 9.98 34.10
C SER A 60 -3.95 10.71 34.39
N SER A 61 -2.88 10.43 33.64
CA SER A 61 -1.61 11.17 33.76
C SER A 61 -1.70 12.48 32.97
N LYS A 62 -1.83 13.61 33.67
CA LYS A 62 -1.64 14.94 33.10
C LYS A 62 -0.19 15.09 32.60
N LEU A 63 0.10 14.79 31.33
CA LEU A 63 0.78 15.67 30.35
C LEU A 63 1.28 14.97 29.07
N ALA A 64 1.16 15.77 28.00
CA ALA A 64 1.92 15.90 26.74
C ALA A 64 2.13 14.70 25.79
N PRO A 65 1.93 14.89 24.47
CA PRO A 65 2.19 13.88 23.45
C PRO A 65 3.68 13.50 23.39
N SER A 66 3.95 12.23 23.06
CA SER A 66 5.28 11.62 22.94
C SER A 66 6.28 12.47 22.13
N PRO A 67 7.61 12.42 22.41
CA PRO A 67 8.65 13.03 21.59
C PRO A 67 8.62 12.60 20.11
N ILE A 68 7.96 11.48 19.79
CA ILE A 68 7.72 11.03 18.42
C ILE A 68 6.59 11.84 17.78
N ALA A 69 5.52 12.12 18.52
CA ALA A 69 4.45 13.01 18.08
C ALA A 69 4.92 14.47 18.03
N GLU A 70 5.83 14.87 18.91
CA GLU A 70 6.48 16.18 18.91
C GLU A 70 7.51 16.31 17.77
N ALA A 71 8.28 15.26 17.46
CA ALA A 71 9.14 15.23 16.27
C ALA A 71 8.31 15.24 14.98
N MET A 72 7.17 14.54 14.95
CA MET A 72 6.23 14.58 13.82
C MET A 72 5.51 15.93 13.70
N SER A 73 5.22 16.60 14.82
CA SER A 73 4.62 17.94 14.87
C SER A 73 5.64 19.03 14.52
N GLN A 74 6.90 18.89 14.96
CA GLN A 74 7.99 19.81 14.62
C GLN A 74 8.46 19.63 13.17
N THR A 75 8.37 18.42 12.59
CA THR A 75 8.50 18.27 11.12
C THR A 75 7.32 18.88 10.38
N ALA A 76 6.12 18.88 10.95
CA ALA A 76 4.96 19.57 10.37
C ALA A 76 5.08 21.10 10.48
N GLU A 77 5.62 21.63 11.58
CA GLU A 77 5.88 23.06 11.78
C GLU A 77 7.11 23.56 11.01
N ALA A 78 8.18 22.76 10.90
CA ALA A 78 9.33 23.05 10.03
C ALA A 78 8.95 22.99 8.54
N ALA A 79 8.05 22.07 8.15
CA ALA A 79 7.43 22.07 6.82
C ALA A 79 6.51 23.28 6.59
N THR A 80 6.05 23.94 7.65
CA THR A 80 5.28 25.20 7.56
C THR A 80 6.19 26.43 7.38
N SER A 81 7.47 26.32 7.73
CA SER A 81 8.46 27.43 7.71
C SER A 81 9.28 27.52 6.41
N LEU A 82 9.33 26.45 5.60
CA LEU A 82 9.89 26.49 4.25
C LEU A 82 8.74 26.57 3.23
N ARG A 83 8.15 27.76 3.14
CA ARG A 83 7.17 28.09 2.09
C ARG A 83 7.88 28.21 0.74
N GLY A 84 8.00 27.09 0.04
CA GLY A 84 7.93 27.08 -1.42
C GLY A 84 6.46 27.17 -1.81
N GLU A 85 6.15 28.07 -2.73
CA GLU A 85 4.82 28.26 -3.32
C GLU A 85 4.24 26.90 -3.76
N GLY A 86 2.95 26.69 -3.51
CA GLY A 86 2.30 25.42 -3.84
C GLY A 86 2.30 25.19 -5.35
N GLU A 87 3.13 24.28 -5.84
CA GLU A 87 2.94 23.74 -7.18
C GLU A 87 1.71 22.83 -7.13
N GLU A 88 0.62 23.34 -7.69
CA GLU A 88 -0.49 22.54 -8.16
C GLU A 88 -0.02 21.61 -9.29
N ALA A 89 -0.89 20.69 -9.72
CA ALA A 89 -0.60 19.88 -10.89
C ALA A 89 -0.53 20.78 -12.15
N ASP A 90 0.68 21.19 -12.52
CA ASP A 90 0.93 22.24 -13.52
C ASP A 90 0.77 21.78 -14.97
N GLU A 91 0.87 20.46 -15.23
CA GLU A 91 0.77 19.90 -16.58
C GLU A 91 -0.52 19.08 -16.74
N THR A 92 -1.09 19.11 -17.95
CA THR A 92 -2.16 18.19 -18.36
C THR A 92 -1.66 17.36 -19.52
N PHE A 93 -1.85 16.04 -19.45
CA PHE A 93 -1.55 15.14 -20.57
C PHE A 93 -2.81 14.47 -21.08
N GLU A 94 -2.84 14.24 -22.38
CA GLU A 94 -3.90 13.52 -23.07
C GLU A 94 -3.55 12.04 -23.21
N PHE A 95 -4.56 11.19 -23.16
CA PHE A 95 -4.40 9.76 -23.35
C PHE A 95 -5.70 9.11 -23.84
N GLU A 96 -5.55 7.89 -24.37
CA GLU A 96 -6.68 7.06 -24.79
C GLU A 96 -6.93 5.94 -23.78
N THR A 97 -8.19 5.70 -23.42
CA THR A 97 -8.60 4.49 -22.69
C THR A 97 -9.31 3.50 -23.59
N VAL A 98 -9.18 2.21 -23.27
CA VAL A 98 -9.79 1.10 -24.01
C VAL A 98 -10.72 0.33 -23.09
N THR A 99 -11.86 -0.13 -23.60
CA THR A 99 -12.74 -1.10 -22.93
C THR A 99 -13.02 -2.28 -23.86
N VAL A 100 -12.97 -3.50 -23.32
CA VAL A 100 -13.21 -4.76 -24.02
C VAL A 100 -14.39 -5.55 -23.45
N ASP A 101 -15.04 -6.35 -24.30
CA ASP A 101 -16.02 -7.35 -23.89
C ASP A 101 -15.35 -8.64 -23.35
N ALA A 102 -16.15 -9.62 -22.93
CA ALA A 102 -15.66 -10.93 -22.47
C ALA A 102 -14.84 -11.73 -23.51
N ARG A 103 -14.86 -11.36 -24.80
CA ARG A 103 -14.01 -11.98 -25.85
C ARG A 103 -12.70 -11.23 -26.07
N GLY A 104 -12.48 -10.12 -25.35
CA GLY A 104 -11.32 -9.27 -25.53
C GLY A 104 -11.44 -8.32 -26.72
N GLU A 105 -12.62 -8.20 -27.32
CA GLU A 105 -12.86 -7.30 -28.44
C GLU A 105 -13.13 -5.89 -27.94
N VAL A 106 -12.51 -4.89 -28.58
CA VAL A 106 -12.65 -3.49 -28.17
C VAL A 106 -14.07 -2.99 -28.45
N VAL A 107 -14.79 -2.67 -27.39
CA VAL A 107 -16.16 -2.11 -27.46
C VAL A 107 -16.19 -0.59 -27.27
N LYS A 108 -15.13 0.00 -26.71
CA LYS A 108 -15.04 1.45 -26.51
C LYS A 108 -13.59 1.93 -26.55
N ARG A 109 -13.36 3.07 -27.20
CA ARG A 109 -12.13 3.88 -27.11
C ARG A 109 -12.50 5.31 -26.74
N ASN A 110 -11.81 5.90 -25.78
CA ASN A 110 -11.98 7.31 -25.42
C ASN A 110 -10.66 8.05 -25.57
N SER A 111 -10.46 8.73 -26.70
CA SER A 111 -9.18 9.38 -27.06
C SER A 111 -9.00 10.80 -26.50
N ASN A 112 -10.02 11.36 -25.85
CA ASN A 112 -10.00 12.73 -25.31
C ASN A 112 -9.91 12.77 -23.78
N GLN A 113 -9.32 11.74 -23.15
CA GLN A 113 -9.12 11.75 -21.71
C GLN A 113 -7.95 12.66 -21.35
N LYS A 114 -8.08 13.37 -20.23
CA LYS A 114 -7.09 14.30 -19.72
C LYS A 114 -6.89 14.04 -18.24
N ALA A 115 -5.64 14.05 -17.80
CA ALA A 115 -5.31 14.02 -16.38
C ALA A 115 -4.28 15.11 -16.09
N LYS A 116 -4.41 15.72 -14.92
CA LYS A 116 -3.40 16.64 -14.40
C LYS A 116 -2.24 15.85 -13.81
N CYS A 117 -1.02 16.29 -14.03
CA CYS A 117 0.18 15.75 -13.41
C CYS A 117 1.19 16.85 -13.09
N PHE A 118 2.19 16.50 -12.29
CA PHE A 118 3.42 17.25 -12.18
C PHE A 118 4.61 16.31 -12.39
N LYS A 119 5.78 16.87 -12.68
CA LYS A 119 7.04 16.13 -12.80
C LYS A 119 7.93 16.48 -11.62
N GLU A 120 8.23 15.49 -10.80
CA GLU A 120 9.24 15.60 -9.74
C GLU A 120 10.64 15.42 -10.34
N ASP A 121 11.53 16.38 -10.13
CA ASP A 121 12.92 16.27 -10.59
C ASP A 121 13.76 15.41 -9.63
N LEU A 122 14.22 14.27 -10.13
CA LEU A 122 15.10 13.37 -9.37
C LEU A 122 16.58 13.74 -9.53
N GLY A 123 16.91 14.70 -10.39
CA GLY A 123 18.26 15.07 -10.81
C GLY A 123 18.74 14.26 -12.01
N ASN A 124 19.85 14.69 -12.63
CA ASN A 124 20.47 14.02 -13.77
C ASN A 124 19.51 13.77 -14.96
N ALA A 125 18.60 14.73 -15.23
CA ALA A 125 17.58 14.60 -16.27
C ALA A 125 16.68 13.35 -16.11
N VAL A 126 16.41 12.97 -14.86
CA VAL A 126 15.46 11.92 -14.51
C VAL A 126 14.29 12.56 -13.79
N SER A 127 13.07 12.37 -14.31
CA SER A 127 11.84 12.86 -13.69
C SER A 127 10.91 11.72 -13.30
N LEU A 128 10.07 11.98 -12.29
CA LEU A 128 8.97 11.13 -11.88
C LEU A 128 7.64 11.85 -12.13
N GLU A 129 6.85 11.34 -13.06
CA GLU A 129 5.51 11.87 -13.36
C GLU A 129 4.49 11.40 -12.32
N MET A 130 3.84 12.35 -11.66
CA MET A 130 2.88 12.13 -10.59
C MET A 130 1.49 12.63 -11.02
N VAL A 131 0.53 11.71 -11.16
CA VAL A 131 -0.82 11.99 -11.66
C VAL A 131 -1.73 12.37 -10.49
N SER A 132 -2.52 13.44 -10.67
CA SER A 132 -3.51 13.90 -9.69
C SER A 132 -4.72 12.97 -9.68
N ILE A 133 -4.95 12.33 -8.54
CA ILE A 133 -6.07 11.43 -8.32
C ILE A 133 -7.10 12.15 -7.45
N ALA A 134 -8.27 12.42 -8.03
CA ALA A 134 -9.38 12.99 -7.28
C ALA A 134 -9.81 12.01 -6.16
N GLY A 135 -10.12 12.54 -4.99
CA GLY A 135 -10.71 11.74 -3.93
C GLY A 135 -12.14 11.32 -4.25
N GLY A 136 -12.62 10.25 -3.63
CA GLY A 136 -13.96 9.75 -3.88
C GLY A 136 -14.34 8.55 -3.01
N LYS A 137 -15.55 8.05 -3.22
CA LYS A 137 -16.03 6.82 -2.58
C LYS A 137 -16.05 5.68 -3.58
N PHE A 138 -15.65 4.49 -3.16
CA PHE A 138 -15.76 3.28 -3.98
C PHE A 138 -16.05 2.05 -3.12
N GLN A 139 -16.43 0.96 -3.78
CA GLN A 139 -16.56 -0.35 -3.16
C GLN A 139 -15.24 -1.11 -3.34
N MET A 140 -14.54 -1.37 -2.24
CA MET A 140 -13.30 -2.12 -2.21
C MET A 140 -13.58 -3.62 -2.02
N GLY A 141 -12.85 -4.48 -2.72
CA GLY A 141 -13.04 -5.91 -2.72
C GLY A 141 -14.09 -6.42 -3.71
N THR A 142 -14.47 -7.69 -3.57
CA THR A 142 -15.35 -8.41 -4.50
C THR A 142 -16.62 -8.85 -3.78
N GLN A 143 -17.78 -8.76 -4.46
CA GLN A 143 -19.06 -9.21 -3.91
C GLN A 143 -19.05 -10.71 -3.64
N ASP A 144 -19.69 -11.14 -2.56
CA ASP A 144 -19.69 -12.54 -2.13
C ASP A 144 -20.22 -13.49 -3.23
N GLN A 145 -21.27 -13.09 -3.96
CA GLN A 145 -21.81 -13.89 -5.08
C GLN A 145 -20.81 -14.03 -6.23
N GLU A 146 -20.03 -12.98 -6.51
CA GLU A 146 -18.98 -13.06 -7.53
C GLU A 146 -17.79 -13.89 -7.04
N ILE A 147 -17.45 -13.83 -5.74
CA ILE A 147 -16.44 -14.71 -5.14
C ILE A 147 -16.86 -16.17 -5.30
N GLU A 148 -18.11 -16.52 -4.97
CA GLU A 148 -18.64 -17.88 -5.16
C GLU A 148 -18.52 -18.33 -6.62
N ARG A 149 -18.93 -17.49 -7.57
CA ARG A 149 -18.79 -17.77 -9.00
C ARG A 149 -17.34 -18.00 -9.41
N LEU A 150 -16.41 -17.17 -8.94
CA LEU A 150 -14.99 -17.26 -9.27
C LEU A 150 -14.33 -18.50 -8.66
N VAL A 151 -14.66 -18.84 -7.41
CA VAL A 151 -14.19 -20.07 -6.75
C VAL A 151 -14.65 -21.28 -7.54
N GLN A 152 -15.92 -21.34 -7.94
CA GLN A 152 -16.44 -22.44 -8.74
C GLN A 152 -15.79 -22.51 -10.13
N LYS A 153 -15.60 -21.36 -10.78
CA LYS A 153 -15.05 -21.29 -12.14
C LYS A 153 -13.58 -21.69 -12.22
N PHE A 154 -12.77 -21.28 -11.25
CA PHE A 154 -11.31 -21.45 -11.29
C PHE A 154 -10.79 -22.45 -10.26
N ASP A 155 -11.67 -23.08 -9.47
CA ASP A 155 -11.33 -24.04 -8.41
C ASP A 155 -10.25 -23.50 -7.45
N TRP A 156 -10.40 -22.24 -7.03
CA TRP A 156 -9.39 -21.56 -6.22
C TRP A 156 -9.98 -20.69 -5.12
N GLU A 157 -9.70 -21.06 -3.87
CA GLU A 157 -10.23 -20.39 -2.67
C GLU A 157 -9.61 -19.01 -2.37
N GLY A 158 -8.59 -18.60 -3.13
CA GLY A 158 -7.90 -17.32 -2.91
C GLY A 158 -8.79 -16.09 -3.09
N PHE A 159 -9.87 -16.17 -3.87
CA PHE A 159 -10.83 -15.08 -4.05
C PHE A 159 -11.52 -14.67 -2.74
N LYS A 160 -11.65 -15.57 -1.77
CA LYS A 160 -12.26 -15.27 -0.45
C LYS A 160 -11.47 -14.22 0.35
N ARG A 161 -10.22 -13.93 -0.03
CA ARG A 161 -9.42 -12.86 0.61
C ARG A 161 -9.93 -11.45 0.27
N GLU A 162 -10.78 -11.33 -0.74
CA GLU A 162 -11.32 -10.08 -1.27
C GLU A 162 -12.65 -9.69 -0.60
N SER A 163 -13.12 -10.49 0.36
CA SER A 163 -14.35 -10.24 1.12
C SER A 163 -14.04 -9.65 2.51
N PRO A 164 -15.02 -9.01 3.16
CA PRO A 164 -16.26 -8.51 2.56
C PRO A 164 -15.99 -7.31 1.64
N GLN A 165 -16.80 -7.16 0.60
CA GLN A 165 -16.85 -5.89 -0.12
C GLN A 165 -17.35 -4.79 0.83
N HIS A 166 -16.66 -3.64 0.85
CA HIS A 166 -16.97 -2.56 1.78
C HIS A 166 -16.72 -1.18 1.15
N GLY A 167 -17.42 -0.16 1.67
CA GLY A 167 -17.28 1.21 1.20
C GLY A 167 -16.06 1.90 1.79
N VAL A 168 -15.25 2.52 0.94
CA VAL A 168 -14.05 3.28 1.33
C VAL A 168 -14.12 4.69 0.74
N THR A 169 -13.76 5.69 1.54
CA THR A 169 -13.61 7.10 1.12
C THR A 169 -12.13 7.44 1.01
N VAL A 170 -11.64 7.68 -0.19
CA VAL A 170 -10.24 8.04 -0.47
C VAL A 170 -10.14 9.57 -0.62
N LYS A 171 -9.17 10.18 0.06
CA LYS A 171 -8.86 11.62 -0.07
C LYS A 171 -8.07 11.88 -1.36
N PRO A 172 -8.08 13.09 -1.93
CA PRO A 172 -7.24 13.40 -3.08
C PRO A 172 -5.75 13.20 -2.77
N PHE A 173 -5.01 12.68 -3.74
CA PHE A 173 -3.58 12.39 -3.64
C PHE A 173 -2.94 12.39 -5.03
N PHE A 174 -1.62 12.28 -5.08
CA PHE A 174 -0.88 12.06 -6.32
C PHE A 174 -0.32 10.64 -6.35
N MET A 175 -0.35 9.99 -7.50
CA MET A 175 0.21 8.65 -7.71
C MET A 175 1.17 8.63 -8.90
N GLY A 176 2.27 7.89 -8.78
CA GLY A 176 3.18 7.65 -9.88
C GLY A 176 2.44 7.11 -11.10
N LYS A 177 2.62 7.77 -12.25
CA LYS A 177 2.00 7.39 -13.54
C LYS A 177 2.30 5.93 -13.91
N TYR A 178 3.48 5.47 -13.52
CA TYR A 178 4.03 4.14 -13.74
C TYR A 178 4.54 3.54 -12.42
N PRO A 179 4.80 2.22 -12.36
CA PRO A 179 5.76 1.66 -11.41
C PRO A 179 7.11 2.38 -11.50
N ILE A 180 7.85 2.44 -10.39
CA ILE A 180 9.18 3.07 -10.37
C ILE A 180 10.09 2.37 -11.37
N THR A 181 10.69 3.14 -12.28
CA THR A 181 11.60 2.58 -13.30
C THR A 181 12.99 2.35 -12.73
N GLN A 182 13.80 1.52 -13.39
CA GLN A 182 15.19 1.29 -13.00
C GLN A 182 16.05 2.56 -13.05
N LYS A 183 15.78 3.47 -13.99
CA LYS A 183 16.43 4.77 -14.07
C LYS A 183 16.06 5.67 -12.88
N GLN A 184 14.78 5.73 -12.51
CA GLN A 184 14.31 6.46 -11.32
C GLN A 184 14.86 5.86 -10.02
N TRP A 185 14.90 4.53 -9.93
CA TRP A 185 15.53 3.81 -8.83
C TRP A 185 16.98 4.25 -8.62
N ARG A 186 17.81 4.19 -9.67
CA ARG A 186 19.22 4.59 -9.59
C ARG A 186 19.40 6.04 -9.13
N ALA A 187 18.57 6.95 -9.64
CA ALA A 187 18.61 8.36 -9.24
C ALA A 187 18.38 8.52 -7.73
N VAL A 188 17.33 7.91 -7.18
CA VAL A 188 17.02 8.03 -5.75
C VAL A 188 17.96 7.20 -4.86
N ALA A 189 18.38 6.02 -5.31
CA ALA A 189 19.34 5.17 -4.60
C ALA A 189 20.74 5.82 -4.48
N SER A 190 21.06 6.80 -5.33
CA SER A 190 22.28 7.60 -5.25
C SER A 190 22.21 8.75 -4.23
N LEU A 191 21.01 9.13 -3.78
CA LEU A 191 20.82 10.18 -2.78
C LEU A 191 21.34 9.73 -1.41
N PRO A 192 21.65 10.68 -0.50
CA PRO A 192 22.08 10.33 0.85
C PRO A 192 21.09 9.39 1.54
N LYS A 193 21.62 8.28 2.04
CA LYS A 193 20.89 7.32 2.86
C LYS A 193 20.14 7.98 4.02
N VAL A 194 18.94 7.48 4.29
CA VAL A 194 18.16 7.82 5.49
C VAL A 194 18.33 6.71 6.53
N SER A 195 17.91 5.49 6.24
CA SER A 195 17.90 4.36 7.18
C SER A 195 18.82 3.22 6.76
N LYS A 196 18.83 2.86 5.47
CA LYS A 196 19.63 1.74 4.96
C LYS A 196 20.25 2.01 3.59
N GLU A 197 21.29 1.24 3.25
CA GLU A 197 21.86 1.27 1.90
C GLU A 197 20.91 0.60 0.90
N LEU A 198 20.86 1.16 -0.31
CA LEU A 198 20.14 0.61 -1.45
C LEU A 198 21.14 0.12 -2.49
N LYS A 199 20.92 -1.09 -3.00
CA LYS A 199 21.68 -1.57 -4.17
C LYS A 199 21.28 -0.72 -5.38
N SER A 200 22.25 -0.15 -6.08
CA SER A 200 21.99 0.77 -7.20
C SER A 200 21.28 0.09 -8.38
N ASP A 201 21.63 -1.16 -8.67
CA ASP A 201 21.03 -1.93 -9.77
C ASP A 201 20.57 -3.33 -9.30
N PRO A 202 19.40 -3.43 -8.64
CA PRO A 202 18.93 -4.68 -8.05
C PRO A 202 18.28 -5.62 -9.08
N SER A 203 17.68 -5.08 -10.13
CA SER A 203 16.73 -5.79 -11.00
C SER A 203 17.38 -6.91 -11.82
N HIS A 204 16.63 -8.00 -12.00
CA HIS A 204 16.94 -9.11 -12.90
C HIS A 204 16.90 -8.69 -14.38
N PHE A 205 15.74 -8.22 -14.84
CA PHE A 205 15.55 -7.77 -16.21
C PHE A 205 16.15 -6.39 -16.36
N LYS A 206 16.84 -6.10 -17.46
CA LYS A 206 17.60 -4.86 -17.60
C LYS A 206 16.95 -3.93 -18.62
N GLY A 207 16.82 -2.67 -18.24
CA GLY A 207 16.41 -1.58 -19.11
C GLY A 207 15.94 -0.38 -18.29
N ASP A 208 16.34 0.82 -18.69
CA ASP A 208 16.09 2.05 -17.93
C ASP A 208 14.61 2.30 -17.66
N GLU A 209 13.77 1.99 -18.64
CA GLU A 209 12.32 2.16 -18.60
C GLU A 209 11.58 0.90 -18.12
N HIS A 210 12.29 -0.18 -17.76
CA HIS A 210 11.65 -1.32 -17.08
C HIS A 210 11.34 -0.95 -15.63
N PRO A 211 10.29 -1.55 -15.03
CA PRO A 211 10.06 -1.40 -13.60
C PRO A 211 11.26 -1.93 -12.82
N VAL A 212 11.60 -1.26 -11.72
CA VAL A 212 12.54 -1.82 -10.75
C VAL A 212 11.87 -3.01 -10.06
N GLU A 213 12.55 -4.15 -10.10
CA GLU A 213 12.21 -5.34 -9.32
C GLU A 213 13.43 -5.85 -8.54
N GLN A 214 13.26 -6.93 -7.77
CA GLN A 214 14.20 -7.36 -6.73
C GLN A 214 14.41 -6.32 -5.62
N VAL A 215 13.34 -5.61 -5.27
CA VAL A 215 13.33 -4.65 -4.16
C VAL A 215 12.38 -5.14 -3.08
N SER A 216 12.85 -5.10 -1.83
CA SER A 216 12.04 -5.46 -0.68
C SER A 216 11.13 -4.30 -0.26
N TRP A 217 10.15 -4.58 0.59
CA TRP A 217 9.30 -3.52 1.14
C TRP A 217 10.12 -2.44 1.86
N ASN A 218 11.15 -2.84 2.62
CA ASN A 218 12.07 -1.90 3.28
C ASN A 218 12.90 -1.09 2.29
N ASP A 219 13.24 -1.65 1.13
CA ASP A 219 13.95 -0.92 0.07
C ASP A 219 13.05 0.16 -0.55
N ALA A 220 11.77 -0.18 -0.79
CA ALA A 220 10.78 0.76 -1.30
C ALA A 220 10.47 1.90 -0.31
N GLU A 221 10.40 1.61 1.00
CA GLU A 221 10.26 2.64 2.03
C GLU A 221 11.49 3.54 2.13
N GLU A 222 12.72 2.99 2.09
CA GLU A 222 13.95 3.79 2.04
C GLU A 222 13.97 4.69 0.81
N PHE A 223 13.54 4.19 -0.36
CA PHE A 223 13.38 5.01 -1.57
C PHE A 223 12.42 6.18 -1.31
N CYS A 224 11.24 5.91 -0.73
CA CYS A 224 10.26 6.95 -0.40
C CYS A 224 10.82 7.99 0.60
N GLN A 225 11.58 7.55 1.60
CA GLN A 225 12.22 8.42 2.59
C GLN A 225 13.29 9.32 1.96
N ARG A 226 14.16 8.77 1.10
CA ARG A 226 15.17 9.55 0.38
C ARG A 226 14.53 10.56 -0.55
N LEU A 227 13.49 10.15 -1.29
CA LEU A 227 12.74 11.03 -2.17
C LEU A 227 12.08 12.16 -1.38
N SER A 228 11.42 11.85 -0.26
CA SER A 228 10.81 12.85 0.61
C SER A 228 11.82 13.86 1.17
N LYS A 229 13.00 13.38 1.56
CA LYS A 229 14.07 14.25 2.07
C LYS A 229 14.63 15.17 0.99
N LYS A 230 14.71 14.69 -0.25
CA LYS A 230 15.20 15.49 -1.39
C LYS A 230 14.22 16.58 -1.78
N THR A 231 12.93 16.27 -1.82
CA THR A 231 11.91 17.14 -2.44
C THR A 231 11.12 17.96 -1.43
N GLY A 232 11.18 17.58 -0.14
CA GLY A 232 10.34 18.17 0.91
C GLY A 232 8.88 17.71 0.87
N ARG A 233 8.47 16.87 -0.10
CA ARG A 233 7.12 16.31 -0.20
C ARG A 233 7.03 14.95 0.48
N GLY A 234 5.91 14.64 1.12
CA GLY A 234 5.71 13.35 1.81
C GLY A 234 5.43 12.19 0.87
N TYR A 235 6.48 11.60 0.27
CA TYR A 235 6.39 10.38 -0.54
C TYR A 235 6.31 9.13 0.31
N ARG A 236 5.48 8.19 -0.12
CA ARG A 236 5.25 6.89 0.54
C ARG A 236 4.73 5.86 -0.45
N LEU A 237 4.66 4.61 0.00
CA LEU A 237 3.87 3.58 -0.69
C LEU A 237 2.36 3.93 -0.62
N PRO A 238 1.57 3.56 -1.66
CA PRO A 238 0.12 3.67 -1.61
C PRO A 238 -0.44 2.77 -0.50
N SER A 239 -1.55 3.18 0.11
CA SER A 239 -2.38 2.20 0.83
C SER A 239 -2.99 1.21 -0.16
N GLU A 240 -3.39 0.03 0.33
CA GLU A 240 -4.10 -0.96 -0.47
C GLU A 240 -5.40 -0.37 -1.07
N ALA A 241 -6.08 0.46 -0.27
CA ALA A 241 -7.30 1.16 -0.67
C ALA A 241 -7.04 2.20 -1.76
N GLU A 242 -6.00 3.03 -1.63
CA GLU A 242 -5.59 3.98 -2.66
C GLU A 242 -5.23 3.28 -3.96
N TRP A 243 -4.50 2.17 -3.87
CA TRP A 243 -4.13 1.37 -5.02
C TRP A 243 -5.35 0.78 -5.73
N GLU A 244 -6.31 0.17 -5.00
CA GLU A 244 -7.52 -0.39 -5.63
C GLU A 244 -8.39 0.70 -6.26
N TYR A 245 -8.59 1.80 -5.55
CA TYR A 245 -9.35 2.94 -6.03
C TYR A 245 -8.76 3.47 -7.34
N ALA A 246 -7.44 3.66 -7.35
CA ALA A 246 -6.68 4.10 -8.50
C ALA A 246 -6.76 3.09 -9.65
N CYS A 247 -6.61 1.80 -9.38
CA CYS A 247 -6.68 0.73 -10.37
C CYS A 247 -8.04 0.68 -11.06
N ARG A 248 -9.14 0.73 -10.28
CA ARG A 248 -10.51 0.71 -10.79
C ARG A 248 -10.84 1.94 -11.62
N ALA A 249 -10.34 3.12 -11.24
CA ALA A 249 -10.63 4.39 -11.90
C ALA A 249 -12.13 4.57 -12.25
N GLY A 250 -13.01 4.18 -11.32
CA GLY A 250 -14.47 4.25 -11.47
C GLY A 250 -15.16 3.00 -12.03
N THR A 251 -14.44 2.00 -12.54
CA THR A 251 -15.04 0.75 -13.01
C THR A 251 -15.42 -0.18 -11.85
N LYS A 252 -16.38 -1.07 -12.13
CA LYS A 252 -16.81 -2.15 -11.21
C LYS A 252 -16.46 -3.55 -11.73
N THR A 253 -15.89 -3.60 -12.92
CA THR A 253 -15.50 -4.82 -13.63
C THR A 253 -14.23 -5.43 -13.02
N PRO A 254 -13.89 -6.70 -13.34
CA PRO A 254 -12.69 -7.35 -12.84
C PRO A 254 -11.39 -6.61 -13.20
N PHE A 255 -11.34 -5.95 -14.35
CA PHE A 255 -10.24 -5.10 -14.82
C PHE A 255 -10.77 -3.72 -15.18
N HIS A 256 -9.95 -2.67 -15.14
CA HIS A 256 -10.38 -1.36 -15.67
C HIS A 256 -10.69 -1.39 -17.17
N TYR A 257 -10.17 -2.39 -17.89
CA TYR A 257 -10.48 -2.64 -19.29
C TYR A 257 -11.86 -3.27 -19.50
N GLY A 258 -12.53 -3.79 -18.47
CA GLY A 258 -13.82 -4.46 -18.61
C GLY A 258 -13.79 -5.90 -18.10
N GLU A 259 -14.48 -6.78 -18.82
CA GLU A 259 -14.80 -8.14 -18.36
C GLU A 259 -13.62 -9.12 -18.44
N THR A 260 -12.59 -8.78 -19.22
CA THR A 260 -11.41 -9.63 -19.41
C THR A 260 -10.13 -8.83 -19.63
N LEU A 261 -9.02 -9.55 -19.76
CA LEU A 261 -7.67 -9.02 -20.00
C LEU A 261 -7.06 -9.77 -21.19
N THR A 262 -6.33 -9.06 -22.05
CA THR A 262 -5.59 -9.65 -23.18
C THR A 262 -4.12 -9.24 -23.15
N ASP A 263 -3.27 -9.97 -23.86
CA ASP A 263 -1.83 -9.70 -23.99
C ASP A 263 -1.50 -8.36 -24.69
N LYS A 264 -2.49 -7.71 -25.29
CA LYS A 264 -2.43 -6.36 -25.87
C LYS A 264 -2.75 -5.26 -24.85
N LEU A 265 -3.25 -5.63 -23.67
CA LEU A 265 -3.73 -4.71 -22.63
C LEU A 265 -2.86 -4.76 -21.36
N ALA A 266 -2.12 -5.84 -21.15
CA ALA A 266 -1.24 -5.99 -20.00
C ALA A 266 -0.16 -7.04 -20.28
N ASN A 267 0.90 -7.01 -19.46
CA ASN A 267 1.93 -8.03 -19.45
C ASN A 267 1.70 -9.03 -18.31
N TYR A 268 1.25 -10.24 -18.62
CA TYR A 268 0.95 -11.32 -17.66
C TYR A 268 1.12 -12.67 -18.35
N ARG A 269 0.81 -13.78 -17.66
CA ARG A 269 0.74 -15.10 -18.30
C ARG A 269 -0.55 -15.25 -19.10
N ALA A 270 -0.55 -14.68 -20.31
CA ALA A 270 -1.69 -14.66 -21.23
C ALA A 270 -1.97 -15.99 -21.94
N SER A 271 -1.15 -17.02 -21.69
CA SER A 271 -1.43 -18.39 -22.14
C SER A 271 -2.65 -19.02 -21.45
N VAL A 272 -3.20 -18.36 -20.42
CA VAL A 272 -4.43 -18.75 -19.71
C VAL A 272 -5.43 -17.60 -19.78
N THR A 273 -6.68 -17.93 -20.05
CA THR A 273 -7.76 -16.96 -20.22
C THR A 273 -8.54 -16.76 -18.92
N TYR A 274 -9.08 -15.56 -18.74
CA TYR A 274 -10.00 -15.20 -17.68
C TYR A 274 -11.45 -15.37 -18.10
N ALA A 275 -11.83 -15.02 -19.33
CA ALA A 275 -13.19 -15.12 -19.84
C ALA A 275 -13.24 -15.93 -21.14
N SER A 276 -13.78 -15.37 -22.21
CA SER A 276 -13.95 -16.02 -23.52
C SER A 276 -12.98 -15.46 -24.58
N GLU A 277 -11.99 -14.67 -24.17
CA GLU A 277 -10.92 -14.21 -25.04
C GLU A 277 -10.00 -15.35 -25.48
N SER A 278 -9.25 -15.11 -26.55
CA SER A 278 -8.22 -16.05 -27.00
C SER A 278 -6.98 -15.98 -26.12
N ALA A 279 -6.31 -17.12 -25.92
CA ALA A 279 -4.99 -17.14 -25.29
C ALA A 279 -4.01 -16.28 -26.10
N GLY A 280 -3.19 -15.50 -25.39
CA GLY A 280 -2.21 -14.58 -25.95
C GLY A 280 -0.76 -14.96 -25.60
N GLU A 281 0.15 -14.04 -25.91
CA GLU A 281 1.58 -14.17 -25.66
C GLU A 281 1.92 -14.12 -24.16
N TYR A 282 2.59 -15.16 -23.65
CA TYR A 282 3.26 -15.12 -22.36
C TYR A 282 4.72 -14.70 -22.55
N ARG A 283 5.04 -13.45 -22.17
CA ARG A 283 6.35 -12.83 -22.49
C ARG A 283 7.51 -13.27 -21.62
N GLU A 284 7.23 -13.88 -20.47
CA GLU A 284 8.23 -14.41 -19.54
C GLU A 284 9.24 -13.38 -18.99
N LYS A 285 8.93 -12.08 -19.10
CA LYS A 285 9.77 -10.97 -18.63
C LYS A 285 8.96 -9.71 -18.40
N THR A 286 9.56 -8.74 -17.70
CA THR A 286 8.99 -7.37 -17.61
C THR A 286 9.04 -6.68 -18.96
N THR A 287 8.12 -5.73 -19.17
CA THR A 287 8.11 -4.80 -20.30
C THR A 287 8.44 -3.40 -19.81
N PRO A 288 8.92 -2.49 -20.68
CA PRO A 288 9.00 -1.07 -20.35
C PRO A 288 7.66 -0.55 -19.82
N VAL A 289 7.69 0.33 -18.83
CA VAL A 289 6.47 0.93 -18.29
C VAL A 289 5.74 1.73 -19.37
N GLY A 290 4.41 1.78 -19.29
CA GLY A 290 3.59 2.49 -20.27
C GLY A 290 3.43 1.77 -21.61
N SER A 291 3.83 0.48 -21.71
CA SER A 291 3.66 -0.31 -22.95
C SER A 291 2.20 -0.61 -23.31
N PHE A 292 1.27 -0.44 -22.37
CA PHE A 292 -0.15 -0.74 -22.53
C PHE A 292 -1.02 0.47 -22.21
N PRO A 293 -2.27 0.56 -22.71
CA PRO A 293 -3.12 1.73 -22.47
C PRO A 293 -3.36 2.03 -20.97
N PRO A 294 -3.54 3.29 -20.58
CA PRO A 294 -3.83 3.65 -19.20
C PRO A 294 -5.30 3.43 -18.81
N ASN A 295 -5.57 3.58 -17.51
CA ASN A 295 -6.92 3.70 -16.99
C ASN A 295 -7.51 5.12 -17.09
N ALA A 296 -8.76 5.31 -16.64
CA ALA A 296 -9.44 6.59 -16.72
C ALA A 296 -8.83 7.69 -15.85
N PHE A 297 -7.91 7.35 -14.94
CA PHE A 297 -7.10 8.33 -14.21
C PHE A 297 -5.77 8.64 -14.90
N GLY A 298 -5.43 7.98 -16.01
CA GLY A 298 -4.14 8.17 -16.70
C GLY A 298 -2.99 7.37 -16.08
N LEU A 299 -3.30 6.34 -15.29
CA LEU A 299 -2.31 5.44 -14.69
C LEU A 299 -2.10 4.20 -15.56
N TYR A 300 -0.84 3.82 -15.69
CA TYR A 300 -0.39 2.70 -16.53
C TYR A 300 0.04 1.50 -15.69
N ASP A 301 0.06 0.34 -16.33
CA ASP A 301 0.53 -0.93 -15.76
C ASP A 301 -0.14 -1.30 -14.43
N MET A 302 -1.42 -0.94 -14.27
CA MET A 302 -2.21 -1.31 -13.09
C MET A 302 -2.61 -2.80 -13.06
N HIS A 303 -2.32 -3.52 -14.15
CA HIS A 303 -2.54 -4.97 -14.29
C HIS A 303 -1.29 -5.62 -14.88
N GLY A 304 -0.70 -6.56 -14.15
CA GLY A 304 0.49 -7.29 -14.58
C GLY A 304 1.79 -6.48 -14.45
N ASN A 305 2.77 -6.81 -15.31
CA ASN A 305 4.17 -6.38 -15.29
C ASN A 305 4.90 -6.77 -13.99
N VAL A 306 4.65 -6.09 -12.87
CA VAL A 306 5.19 -6.44 -11.55
C VAL A 306 4.11 -6.29 -10.47
N TRP A 307 4.16 -7.15 -9.45
CA TRP A 307 3.41 -6.92 -8.22
C TRP A 307 3.93 -5.66 -7.56
N GLU A 308 3.06 -4.91 -6.91
CA GLU A 308 3.44 -3.63 -6.30
C GLU A 308 3.22 -3.65 -4.79
N TRP A 309 4.26 -3.25 -4.05
CA TRP A 309 4.17 -3.06 -2.61
C TRP A 309 3.17 -1.96 -2.24
N CYS A 310 2.32 -2.24 -1.24
CA CYS A 310 1.52 -1.24 -0.53
C CYS A 310 2.05 -1.02 0.89
N GLY A 311 1.65 0.08 1.53
CA GLY A 311 2.02 0.40 2.91
C GLY A 311 1.43 -0.56 3.96
N ASP A 312 0.35 -1.25 3.60
CA ASP A 312 -0.46 -2.11 4.45
C ASP A 312 0.27 -3.37 4.92
N ASP A 313 -0.05 -3.79 6.15
CA ASP A 313 0.23 -5.15 6.60
C ASP A 313 -0.79 -6.11 5.98
N TRP A 314 -0.37 -7.34 5.69
CA TRP A 314 -1.26 -8.35 5.15
C TRP A 314 -2.41 -8.67 6.12
N HIS A 315 -3.64 -8.77 5.62
CA HIS A 315 -4.80 -9.30 6.33
C HIS A 315 -5.51 -10.29 5.42
N SER A 316 -6.02 -11.41 5.97
CA SER A 316 -6.58 -12.50 5.17
C SER A 316 -7.97 -12.20 4.58
N ASN A 317 -8.60 -11.10 4.99
CA ASN A 317 -9.90 -10.60 4.54
C ASN A 317 -9.99 -9.09 4.86
N TYR A 318 -11.16 -8.47 4.66
CA TYR A 318 -11.45 -7.06 4.95
C TYR A 318 -12.26 -6.83 6.23
N ASN A 319 -12.38 -7.83 7.11
CA ASN A 319 -13.10 -7.65 8.37
C ASN A 319 -12.35 -6.67 9.28
N GLY A 320 -12.94 -5.49 9.51
CA GLY A 320 -12.32 -4.42 10.28
C GLY A 320 -11.33 -3.56 9.47
N ALA A 321 -11.36 -3.65 8.14
CA ALA A 321 -10.55 -2.79 7.28
C ALA A 321 -10.90 -1.29 7.46
N PRO A 322 -9.91 -0.37 7.38
CA PRO A 322 -10.16 1.05 7.38
C PRO A 322 -11.06 1.49 6.22
N THR A 323 -11.94 2.46 6.47
CA THR A 323 -12.90 2.98 5.48
C THR A 323 -12.56 4.39 4.98
N ASP A 324 -11.41 4.93 5.38
CA ASP A 324 -10.96 6.30 5.10
C ASP A 324 -9.76 6.38 4.15
N GLY A 325 -9.44 5.26 3.49
CA GLY A 325 -8.32 5.14 2.55
C GLY A 325 -6.95 5.05 3.21
N SER A 326 -6.85 5.06 4.54
CA SER A 326 -5.58 4.87 5.25
C SER A 326 -5.07 3.43 5.14
N ALA A 327 -3.75 3.25 5.22
CA ALA A 327 -3.13 1.93 5.23
C ALA A 327 -3.52 1.15 6.48
N TRP A 328 -3.90 -0.12 6.30
CA TRP A 328 -4.24 -1.04 7.38
C TRP A 328 -2.98 -1.63 8.01
N ILE A 329 -2.48 -0.93 9.01
CA ILE A 329 -1.32 -1.35 9.78
C ILE A 329 -1.79 -2.18 10.98
N ARG A 330 -1.28 -3.40 11.14
CA ARG A 330 -1.52 -4.22 12.34
C ARG A 330 -1.00 -3.44 13.53
N GLY A 331 -1.83 -3.36 14.57
CA GLY A 331 -1.64 -2.45 15.71
C GLY A 331 -0.18 -2.18 16.04
N ARG A 332 0.26 -0.96 15.74
CA ARG A 332 1.13 -0.26 16.68
C ARG A 332 0.19 0.16 17.80
N GLY A 333 0.27 -0.49 18.95
CA GLY A 333 -0.35 0.03 20.18
C GLY A 333 0.05 1.50 20.36
N LEU A 334 -0.70 2.25 21.17
CA LEU A 334 -0.58 3.72 21.34
C LEU A 334 0.86 4.27 21.55
N TRP A 335 1.80 3.40 21.88
CA TRP A 335 3.19 3.68 22.18
C TRP A 335 4.20 2.98 21.24
N GLY A 336 3.76 2.52 20.07
CA GLY A 336 4.62 1.91 19.06
C GLY A 336 4.92 0.42 19.26
N TRP A 337 4.23 -0.29 20.16
CA TRP A 337 4.36 -1.75 20.23
C TRP A 337 3.60 -2.43 19.10
N ILE A 338 4.27 -3.31 18.36
CA ILE A 338 3.60 -4.29 17.48
C ILE A 338 2.75 -5.20 18.38
N THR A 339 1.42 -5.16 18.20
CA THR A 339 0.43 -5.96 18.93
C THR A 339 0.29 -7.37 18.38
N ASP A 340 0.92 -7.66 17.23
CA ASP A 340 0.90 -8.99 16.64
C ASP A 340 2.27 -9.68 16.77
N THR A 341 2.34 -10.64 17.69
CA THR A 341 3.50 -11.53 17.86
C THR A 341 3.41 -12.80 17.00
N SER A 342 2.49 -12.89 16.02
CA SER A 342 2.41 -14.03 15.10
C SER A 342 3.63 -14.19 14.19
N GLY A 343 4.56 -13.22 14.20
CA GLY A 343 5.78 -13.26 13.41
C GLY A 343 5.54 -13.07 11.91
N ASN A 344 4.30 -12.79 11.50
CA ASN A 344 3.96 -12.63 10.09
C ASN A 344 4.10 -11.17 9.66
N ASP A 345 5.34 -10.75 9.40
CA ASP A 345 5.70 -9.42 8.88
C ASP A 345 5.41 -9.31 7.36
N SER A 346 4.30 -9.91 6.94
CA SER A 346 3.88 -9.96 5.54
C SER A 346 3.30 -8.63 5.11
N LYS A 347 3.71 -8.20 3.93
CA LYS A 347 3.31 -6.91 3.34
C LYS A 347 2.42 -7.13 2.13
N MET A 348 1.47 -6.21 1.97
CA MET A 348 0.45 -6.28 0.92
C MET A 348 1.04 -6.03 -0.47
N LEU A 349 0.58 -6.83 -1.44
CA LEU A 349 0.91 -6.73 -2.86
C LEU A 349 -0.35 -6.60 -3.72
N ARG A 350 -0.26 -5.80 -4.77
CA ARG A 350 -1.35 -5.55 -5.73
C ARG A 350 -0.90 -5.60 -7.19
N GLY A 351 -1.83 -5.85 -8.11
CA GLY A 351 -1.60 -5.72 -9.56
C GLY A 351 -1.36 -6.99 -10.37
N GLY A 352 -0.84 -8.06 -9.77
CA GLY A 352 -0.34 -9.20 -10.54
C GLY A 352 1.07 -8.95 -11.09
N SER A 353 1.59 -9.84 -11.93
CA SER A 353 2.89 -9.63 -12.59
C SER A 353 2.93 -10.33 -13.95
N TRP A 354 4.02 -10.12 -14.69
CA TRP A 354 4.29 -10.83 -15.95
C TRP A 354 4.17 -12.36 -15.83
N TYR A 355 4.43 -12.92 -14.65
CA TYR A 355 4.49 -14.37 -14.39
C TYR A 355 3.11 -15.01 -14.12
N TYR A 356 2.15 -14.25 -13.61
CA TYR A 356 0.91 -14.80 -13.05
C TYR A 356 -0.28 -14.79 -14.03
N TYR A 357 -1.24 -15.67 -13.76
CA TYR A 357 -2.51 -15.77 -14.48
C TYR A 357 -3.36 -14.50 -14.33
N PRO A 358 -4.29 -14.23 -15.27
CA PRO A 358 -5.11 -13.02 -15.23
C PRO A 358 -6.02 -12.95 -14.00
N THR A 359 -6.36 -14.07 -13.37
CA THR A 359 -7.12 -14.12 -12.10
C THR A 359 -6.46 -13.33 -10.97
N LEU A 360 -5.13 -13.26 -10.98
CA LEU A 360 -4.29 -12.52 -10.03
C LEU A 360 -3.98 -11.09 -10.47
N CYS A 361 -4.38 -10.70 -11.69
CA CYS A 361 -4.19 -9.36 -12.21
C CYS A 361 -5.43 -8.47 -12.05
N ARG A 362 -6.55 -8.98 -11.51
CA ARG A 362 -7.79 -8.19 -11.32
C ARG A 362 -7.59 -7.01 -10.36
N CYS A 363 -8.42 -5.98 -10.50
CA CYS A 363 -8.44 -4.82 -9.59
C CYS A 363 -8.51 -5.24 -8.12
N ALA A 364 -9.35 -6.22 -7.81
CA ALA A 364 -9.57 -6.68 -6.43
C ALA A 364 -8.54 -7.71 -5.96
N SER A 365 -7.67 -8.26 -6.82
CA SER A 365 -6.80 -9.38 -6.43
C SER A 365 -5.74 -8.97 -5.41
N ARG A 366 -5.73 -9.65 -4.26
CA ARG A 366 -4.82 -9.38 -3.15
C ARG A 366 -3.77 -10.47 -3.03
N ASN A 367 -2.54 -10.08 -2.78
CA ASN A 367 -1.48 -11.02 -2.44
C ASN A 367 -0.58 -10.45 -1.35
N TYR A 368 0.36 -11.25 -0.87
CA TYR A 368 1.36 -10.82 0.07
C TYR A 368 2.69 -11.50 -0.23
N ASN A 369 3.74 -10.95 0.33
CA ASN A 369 5.00 -11.67 0.44
C ASN A 369 5.50 -11.57 1.88
N ILE A 370 6.20 -12.62 2.30
CA ILE A 370 6.58 -12.86 3.68
C ILE A 370 7.82 -12.03 4.00
N GLY A 371 7.72 -11.17 5.01
CA GLY A 371 8.85 -10.42 5.53
C GLY A 371 9.22 -9.19 4.70
N ARG A 372 9.59 -8.11 5.39
CA ARG A 372 9.93 -6.82 4.77
C ARG A 372 11.23 -6.79 3.96
N ILE A 373 12.01 -7.87 3.98
CA ILE A 373 13.35 -7.95 3.37
C ILE A 373 13.41 -8.89 2.17
N VAL A 374 12.35 -9.64 1.88
CA VAL A 374 12.36 -10.59 0.76
C VAL A 374 12.27 -9.81 -0.55
N ILE A 375 13.18 -10.15 -1.46
CA ILE A 375 13.22 -9.62 -2.83
C ILE A 375 12.75 -10.69 -3.81
N ASN A 376 12.07 -10.28 -4.87
CA ASN A 376 11.62 -11.16 -5.94
C ASN A 376 11.60 -10.39 -7.26
N TYR A 377 11.97 -11.04 -8.37
CA TYR A 377 12.05 -10.41 -9.68
C TYR A 377 10.68 -10.14 -10.33
N ILE A 378 9.60 -10.48 -9.64
CA ILE A 378 8.23 -10.15 -10.03
C ILE A 378 7.60 -9.05 -9.18
N ILE A 379 8.35 -8.45 -8.24
CA ILE A 379 7.84 -7.45 -7.30
C ILE A 379 8.62 -6.14 -7.44
N GLY A 380 7.89 -5.06 -7.71
CA GLY A 380 8.32 -3.68 -7.68
C GLY A 380 7.39 -2.84 -6.80
N PHE A 381 7.22 -1.56 -7.15
CA PHE A 381 6.30 -0.65 -6.45
C PHE A 381 6.07 0.62 -7.27
N ARG A 382 5.02 1.36 -6.89
CA ARG A 382 4.83 2.77 -7.25
C ARG A 382 4.69 3.61 -5.99
N VAL A 383 4.79 4.92 -6.13
CA VAL A 383 4.73 5.86 -4.98
C VAL A 383 3.51 6.76 -5.06
N VAL A 384 3.13 7.30 -3.91
CA VAL A 384 2.14 8.36 -3.78
C VAL A 384 2.68 9.48 -2.91
N CYS A 385 2.11 10.68 -3.04
CA CYS A 385 2.30 11.77 -2.10
C CYS A 385 0.98 12.54 -1.89
N VAL A 386 0.87 13.21 -0.75
CA VAL A 386 -0.26 14.12 -0.50
C VAL A 386 -0.13 15.35 -1.38
N GLY A 387 -1.23 15.86 -1.91
CA GLY A 387 -1.24 17.20 -2.52
C GLY A 387 -0.99 18.26 -1.45
N ALA A 388 -0.35 19.37 -1.84
CA ALA A 388 -0.22 20.52 -0.96
C ALA A 388 -1.62 20.91 -0.46
N ARG A 389 -1.80 21.07 0.85
CA ARG A 389 -3.08 21.54 1.41
C ARG A 389 -3.31 22.96 0.91
N THR A 390 -4.28 23.16 0.03
CA THR A 390 -4.93 24.46 -0.13
C THR A 390 -5.65 24.75 1.19
N THR A 391 -5.11 25.67 1.99
CA THR A 391 -5.74 26.21 3.20
C THR A 391 -6.92 27.09 2.86
#